data_AF-A0AAU3IS13-F1
#
_entry.id   AF-A0AAU3IS13-F1
#
_cell.length_a   1.000
_cell.length_b   1.000
_cell.length_c   1.000
_cell.angle_alpha   90.00
_cell.angle_beta   90.00
_cell.angle_gamma   90.00
#
_symmetry.space_group_name_H-M   'P 1'
#
loop_
_entity.id
_entity.type
_entity.pdbx_description
1 polymer ?
#
loop_
_entity_poly.entity_id
_entity_poly.type
_entity_poly.pdbx_seq_one_letter_code
_entity_poly.pdbx_strand_id
1 'polypeptide(L)'
;MEVNNFPEWMQEFRDPPPSWTPPEELTVPTPVPSLNLALSILASSVIGNDLVELVGSWISAMARLNMWYKDPGRRPLRKGELPQILVLSGNVAGEIYGFWQAYLRALEDPSSEYGDREYQALLDAVRDGTQAIHAAMA
;
A
#
# COMPACT_ATOMS: atom_id res chain seq x y z
N MET A 1 -18.06 -22.87 -21.39
CA MET A 1 -16.76 -22.18 -21.17
C MET A 1 -16.94 -20.79 -21.75
N GLU A 2 -17.44 -19.85 -20.94
CA GLU A 2 -17.68 -18.50 -21.41
C GLU A 2 -16.33 -17.79 -21.53
N VAL A 3 -16.00 -17.39 -22.76
CA VAL A 3 -14.87 -16.53 -23.04
C VAL A 3 -15.24 -15.15 -22.48
N ASN A 4 -14.68 -14.81 -21.33
CA ASN A 4 -14.82 -13.50 -20.70
C ASN A 4 -14.38 -12.41 -21.70
N ASN A 5 -15.34 -11.83 -22.43
CA ASN A 5 -15.14 -10.68 -23.30
C ASN A 5 -15.12 -9.41 -22.45
N PHE A 6 -13.98 -9.15 -21.83
CA PHE A 6 -13.72 -7.84 -21.23
C PHE A 6 -13.65 -6.77 -22.35
N PRO A 7 -14.27 -5.59 -22.16
CA PRO A 7 -14.15 -4.44 -23.07
C PRO A 7 -12.68 -4.10 -23.40
N GLU A 8 -12.39 -3.52 -24.57
CA GLU A 8 -11.02 -3.17 -25.00
C GLU A 8 -10.26 -2.33 -23.97
N TRP A 9 -10.92 -1.37 -23.31
CA TRP A 9 -10.32 -0.58 -22.23
C TRP A 9 -9.97 -1.40 -20.98
N MET A 10 -10.62 -2.56 -20.78
CA MET A 10 -10.30 -3.51 -19.72
C MET A 10 -9.21 -4.52 -20.13
N GLN A 11 -8.84 -4.62 -21.41
CA GLN A 11 -7.75 -5.51 -21.82
C GLN A 11 -6.37 -5.04 -21.32
N GLU A 12 -6.24 -3.76 -20.96
CA GLU A 12 -5.08 -3.22 -20.26
C GLU A 12 -4.91 -3.79 -18.84
N PHE A 13 -5.95 -4.40 -18.26
CA PHE A 13 -5.92 -5.06 -16.95
C PHE A 13 -5.57 -6.57 -17.05
N ARG A 14 -5.07 -7.05 -18.19
CA ARG A 14 -4.61 -8.45 -18.36
C ARG A 14 -3.28 -8.76 -17.65
N ASP A 15 -2.64 -7.77 -17.05
CA ASP A 15 -1.33 -7.87 -16.40
C ASP A 15 -1.41 -8.38 -14.94
N PRO A 16 -0.30 -8.94 -14.42
CA PRO A 16 -0.34 -9.97 -13.38
C PRO A 16 -0.98 -9.47 -12.09
N PRO A 17 -1.59 -10.37 -11.29
CA PRO A 17 -2.14 -9.99 -10.00
C PRO A 17 -1.08 -9.23 -9.21
N PRO A 18 -1.47 -8.27 -8.35
CA PRO A 18 -0.53 -7.70 -7.39
C PRO A 18 0.25 -8.84 -6.75
N SER A 19 1.58 -8.71 -6.68
CA SER A 19 2.42 -9.80 -6.18
C SER A 19 2.11 -10.16 -4.72
N TRP A 20 1.36 -9.27 -4.06
CA TRP A 20 0.80 -9.45 -2.73
C TRP A 20 -0.73 -9.57 -2.79
N THR A 21 -1.23 -10.67 -2.22
CA THR A 21 -2.65 -10.84 -1.90
C THR A 21 -2.86 -10.38 -0.45
N PRO A 22 -3.78 -9.45 -0.19
CA PRO A 22 -4.04 -9.00 1.17
C PRO A 22 -4.57 -10.17 2.02
N PRO A 23 -4.09 -10.32 3.27
CA PRO A 23 -4.60 -11.32 4.20
C PRO A 23 -6.03 -10.97 4.63
N GLU A 24 -6.74 -11.95 5.18
CA GLU A 24 -8.19 -11.87 5.45
C GLU A 24 -8.55 -10.69 6.35
N GLU A 25 -7.74 -10.40 7.36
CA GLU A 25 -7.95 -9.29 8.30
C GLU A 25 -7.89 -7.91 7.64
N LEU A 26 -7.26 -7.79 6.46
CA LEU A 26 -7.22 -6.54 5.69
C LEU A 26 -8.33 -6.44 4.65
N THR A 27 -9.25 -7.41 4.57
CA THR A 27 -10.41 -7.35 3.66
C THR A 27 -11.58 -6.52 4.20
N VAL A 28 -11.50 -6.14 5.48
CA VAL A 28 -12.49 -5.36 6.23
C VAL A 28 -11.78 -4.25 7.03
N PRO A 29 -12.45 -3.15 7.42
CA PRO A 29 -13.88 -2.84 7.23
C PRO A 29 -14.24 -2.28 5.84
N THR A 30 -13.27 -1.85 5.04
CA THR A 30 -13.51 -1.26 3.72
C THR A 30 -13.10 -2.22 2.60
N PRO A 31 -13.57 -2.03 1.35
CA PRO A 31 -13.09 -2.83 0.23
C PRO A 31 -11.66 -2.46 -0.23
N VAL A 32 -10.96 -1.59 0.50
CA VAL A 32 -9.62 -1.08 0.15
C VAL A 32 -8.60 -1.56 1.19
N PRO A 33 -7.83 -2.63 0.90
CA PRO A 33 -6.92 -3.24 1.88
C PRO A 33 -5.85 -2.30 2.44
N SER A 34 -5.30 -1.40 1.63
CA SER A 34 -4.33 -0.41 2.09
C SER A 34 -4.93 0.58 3.10
N LEU A 35 -6.20 0.95 2.95
CA LEU A 35 -6.90 1.78 3.93
C LEU A 35 -7.13 1.02 5.24
N ASN A 36 -7.53 -0.26 5.15
CA ASN A 36 -7.72 -1.10 6.33
C ASN A 36 -6.41 -1.30 7.10
N LEU A 37 -5.29 -1.50 6.39
CA LEU A 37 -3.96 -1.56 6.99
C LEU A 37 -3.61 -0.26 7.72
N ALA A 38 -3.82 0.87 7.07
CA ALA A 38 -3.54 2.16 7.68
C ALA A 38 -4.40 2.40 8.92
N LEU A 39 -5.68 2.02 8.90
CA LEU A 39 -6.56 2.06 10.07
C LEU A 39 -6.07 1.12 11.18
N SER A 40 -5.62 -0.10 10.85
CA SER A 40 -5.06 -1.04 11.81
C SER A 40 -3.82 -0.48 12.52
N ILE A 41 -2.92 0.17 11.78
CA ILE A 41 -1.74 0.82 12.35
C ILE A 41 -2.17 2.00 13.25
N LEU A 42 -3.00 2.91 12.73
CA LEU A 42 -3.43 4.12 13.45
C LEU A 42 -4.28 3.84 14.70
N ALA A 43 -4.98 2.71 14.74
CA ALA A 43 -5.75 2.29 15.91
C ALA A 43 -4.89 1.65 17.01
N SER A 44 -3.61 1.38 16.73
CA SER A 44 -2.72 0.71 17.67
C SER A 44 -2.24 1.64 18.79
N SER A 45 -2.13 1.12 20.01
CA SER A 45 -1.59 1.87 21.16
C SER A 45 -0.07 1.84 21.27
N VAL A 46 0.62 1.14 20.36
CA VAL A 46 2.07 0.93 20.40
C VAL A 46 2.79 1.70 19.29
N ILE A 47 2.25 2.83 18.83
CA ILE A 47 2.86 3.63 17.77
C ILE A 47 3.19 5.05 18.26
N GLY A 48 4.31 5.59 17.75
CA GLY A 48 4.69 6.99 17.89
C GLY A 48 4.03 7.92 16.86
N ASN A 49 4.09 9.23 17.12
CA ASN A 49 3.51 10.27 16.26
C ASN A 49 4.20 10.38 14.89
N ASP A 50 5.46 9.99 14.80
CA ASP A 50 6.23 9.85 13.55
C ASP A 50 5.60 8.81 12.61
N LEU A 51 5.24 7.62 13.11
CA LEU A 51 4.52 6.65 12.30
C LEU A 51 3.11 7.14 11.94
N VAL A 52 2.41 7.84 12.85
CA VAL A 52 1.11 8.47 12.54
C VAL A 52 1.24 9.43 11.36
N GLU A 53 2.23 10.32 11.38
CA GLU A 53 2.49 11.28 10.30
C GLU A 53 2.79 10.58 8.97
N LEU A 54 3.66 9.57 8.99
CA LEU A 54 4.03 8.82 7.79
C LEU A 54 2.84 8.05 7.21
N VAL A 55 2.04 7.38 8.03
CA VAL A 55 0.84 6.67 7.58
C VAL A 55 -0.20 7.65 7.01
N GLY A 56 -0.39 8.81 7.65
CA GLY A 56 -1.25 9.86 7.10
C GLY A 56 -0.79 10.36 5.72
N SER A 57 0.53 10.50 5.55
CA SER A 57 1.15 10.86 4.27
C SER A 57 0.94 9.77 3.21
N TRP A 58 1.09 8.50 3.59
CA TRP A 58 0.88 7.36 2.71
C TRP A 58 -0.58 7.25 2.22
N ILE A 59 -1.57 7.35 3.11
CA ILE A 59 -3.00 7.35 2.70
C ILE A 59 -3.28 8.54 1.77
N SER A 60 -2.72 9.70 2.07
CA SER A 60 -2.86 10.89 1.22
C SER A 60 -2.27 10.68 -0.17
N ALA A 61 -1.11 10.01 -0.28
CA ALA A 61 -0.51 9.64 -1.55
C ALA A 61 -1.38 8.66 -2.34
N MET A 62 -1.95 7.65 -1.67
CA MET A 62 -2.90 6.71 -2.29
C MET A 62 -4.17 7.39 -2.79
N ALA A 63 -4.73 8.33 -2.01
CA ALA A 63 -5.88 9.13 -2.43
C ALA A 63 -5.54 9.99 -3.66
N ARG A 64 -4.37 10.64 -3.67
CA ARG A 64 -3.86 11.40 -4.81
C ARG A 64 -3.68 10.54 -6.05
N LEU A 65 -3.17 9.32 -5.92
CA LEU A 65 -3.06 8.36 -7.03
C LEU A 65 -4.42 8.05 -7.66
N ASN A 66 -5.42 7.78 -6.83
CA ASN A 66 -6.79 7.53 -7.29
C ASN A 66 -7.41 8.74 -8.00
N MET A 67 -7.09 9.96 -7.55
CA MET A 67 -7.52 11.19 -8.21
C MET A 67 -6.78 11.43 -9.53
N TRP A 68 -5.46 11.30 -9.53
CA TRP A 68 -4.59 11.46 -10.69
C TRP A 68 -4.99 10.51 -11.81
N TYR A 69 -5.31 9.25 -11.51
CA TYR A 69 -5.77 8.28 -12.51
C TYR A 69 -7.04 8.74 -13.24
N LYS A 70 -7.93 9.42 -12.53
CA LYS A 70 -9.22 9.93 -13.04
C LYS A 70 -9.12 11.32 -13.67
N ASP A 71 -7.97 11.99 -13.56
CA ASP A 71 -7.78 13.35 -14.05
C ASP A 71 -7.67 13.35 -15.59
N PRO A 72 -8.58 14.02 -16.32
CA PRO A 72 -8.48 14.14 -17.79
C PRO A 72 -7.28 14.99 -18.25
N GLY A 73 -6.68 15.80 -17.36
CA GLY A 73 -5.48 16.60 -17.62
C GLY A 73 -4.16 15.86 -17.39
N ARG A 74 -4.19 14.61 -16.94
CA ARG A 74 -2.97 13.82 -16.70
C ARG A 74 -2.20 13.56 -18.00
N ARG A 75 -0.89 13.33 -17.87
CA ARG A 75 -0.08 12.93 -19.03
C ARG A 75 -0.59 11.61 -19.64
N PRO A 76 -0.43 11.40 -20.95
CA PRO A 76 -0.67 10.11 -21.56
C PRO A 76 0.20 9.03 -20.91
N LEU A 77 -0.39 7.86 -20.63
CA LEU A 77 0.35 6.71 -20.14
C LEU A 77 0.91 5.90 -21.29
N ARG A 78 2.11 5.37 -21.09
CA ARG A 78 2.70 4.37 -21.99
C ARG A 78 1.98 3.03 -21.79
N LYS A 79 2.00 2.19 -22.81
CA LYS A 79 1.45 0.84 -22.73
C LYS A 79 2.09 0.08 -21.55
N GLY A 80 1.26 -0.49 -20.68
CA GLY A 80 1.70 -1.25 -19.49
C GLY A 80 2.09 -0.40 -18.28
N GLU A 81 2.08 0.93 -18.38
CA GLU A 81 2.42 1.82 -17.27
C GLU A 81 1.36 1.80 -16.17
N LEU A 82 0.07 1.83 -16.53
CA LEU A 82 -1.01 1.78 -15.55
C LEU A 82 -0.97 0.50 -14.70
N PRO A 83 -0.88 -0.72 -15.28
CA PRO A 83 -0.68 -1.94 -14.50
C PRO A 83 0.52 -1.89 -13.55
N GLN A 84 1.66 -1.34 -14.00
CA GLN A 84 2.86 -1.22 -13.15
C GLN A 84 2.61 -0.32 -11.94
N ILE A 85 1.90 0.79 -12.13
CA ILE A 85 1.53 1.71 -11.05
C ILE A 85 0.58 1.03 -10.05
N LEU A 86 -0.41 0.27 -10.55
CA LEU A 86 -1.33 -0.47 -9.69
C LEU A 86 -0.60 -1.56 -8.90
N VAL A 87 0.27 -2.34 -9.55
CA VAL A 87 1.12 -3.35 -8.89
C VAL A 87 2.03 -2.70 -7.85
N LEU A 88 2.67 -1.56 -8.17
CA LEU A 88 3.49 -0.81 -7.23
C LEU A 88 2.71 -0.47 -5.95
N SER A 89 1.51 0.09 -6.10
CA SER A 89 0.68 0.48 -4.94
C SER A 89 0.30 -0.72 -4.06
N GLY A 90 0.03 -1.88 -4.67
CA GLY A 90 -0.25 -3.13 -3.95
C GLY A 90 0.98 -3.68 -3.23
N ASN A 91 2.14 -3.65 -3.88
CA ASN A 91 3.39 -4.12 -3.31
C ASN A 91 3.83 -3.25 -2.12
N VAL A 92 3.68 -1.93 -2.22
CA VAL A 92 3.94 -1.01 -1.11
C VAL A 92 3.08 -1.35 0.10
N ALA A 93 1.78 -1.61 -0.09
CA ALA A 93 0.90 -2.02 1.01
C ALA A 93 1.35 -3.37 1.63
N GLY A 94 1.76 -4.33 0.81
CA GLY A 94 2.26 -5.62 1.27
C GLY A 94 3.56 -5.52 2.05
N GLU A 95 4.49 -4.67 1.63
CA GLU A 95 5.74 -4.41 2.33
C GLU A 95 5.49 -3.74 3.69
N ILE A 96 4.67 -2.69 3.72
CA ILE A 96 4.26 -2.04 4.98
C ILE A 96 3.61 -3.04 5.92
N TYR A 97 2.71 -3.91 5.42
CA TYR A 97 2.09 -4.95 6.24
C TYR A 97 3.14 -5.93 6.80
N GLY A 98 4.10 -6.35 5.98
CA GLY A 98 5.18 -7.24 6.42
C GLY A 98 5.99 -6.68 7.58
N PHE A 99 6.40 -5.41 7.48
CA PHE A 99 7.13 -4.71 8.54
C PHE A 99 6.25 -4.42 9.77
N TRP A 100 4.97 -4.10 9.56
CA TRP A 100 4.01 -3.94 10.65
C TRP A 100 3.88 -5.21 11.49
N GLN A 101 3.72 -6.35 10.82
CA GLN A 101 3.66 -7.65 11.49
C GLN A 101 4.98 -8.03 12.18
N ALA A 102 6.12 -7.67 11.60
CA ALA A 102 7.42 -7.89 12.23
C ALA A 102 7.55 -7.07 13.52
N TYR A 103 7.14 -5.80 13.48
CA TYR A 103 7.13 -4.93 14.65
C TYR A 103 6.20 -5.45 15.75
N LEU A 104 4.97 -5.85 15.42
CA LEU A 104 4.05 -6.44 16.40
C LEU A 104 4.65 -7.68 17.08
N ARG A 105 5.28 -8.58 16.31
CA ARG A 105 5.96 -9.75 16.87
C ARG A 105 7.13 -9.39 17.77
N ALA A 106 7.90 -8.36 17.44
CA ALA A 106 9.04 -7.92 18.24
C ALA A 106 8.61 -7.32 19.59
N LEU A 107 7.39 -6.80 19.71
CA LEU A 107 6.82 -6.32 20.97
C LEU A 107 6.33 -7.45 21.88
N GLU A 108 6.01 -8.61 21.32
CA GLU A 108 5.60 -9.80 22.08
C GLU A 108 6.80 -10.56 22.67
N ASP A 109 8.01 -10.34 22.13
CA ASP A 109 9.24 -10.99 22.59
C ASP A 109 9.84 -10.26 23.81
N PRO A 110 9.89 -10.90 25.00
CA PRO A 110 10.46 -10.30 26.21
C PRO A 110 11.96 -10.00 26.13
N SER A 111 12.67 -10.55 25.13
CA SER A 111 14.11 -10.40 24.91
C SER A 111 14.47 -9.34 23.87
N SER A 112 13.48 -8.81 23.15
CA SER A 112 13.63 -7.73 22.18
C SER A 112 13.70 -6.40 22.92
N GLU A 113 14.72 -5.59 22.66
CA GLU A 113 14.74 -4.16 23.04
C GLU A 113 13.63 -3.43 22.27
N TYR A 114 12.40 -3.50 22.81
CA TYR A 114 11.20 -2.74 22.40
C TYR A 114 10.86 -2.71 20.90
N GLY A 115 11.43 -3.62 20.09
CA GLY A 115 11.25 -3.66 18.65
C GLY A 115 11.79 -2.42 17.92
N ASP A 116 12.78 -1.70 18.45
CA ASP A 116 13.28 -0.43 17.87
C ASP A 116 13.74 -0.59 16.41
N ARG A 117 14.41 -1.71 16.11
CA ARG A 117 14.87 -2.03 14.76
C ARG A 117 13.69 -2.23 13.81
N GLU A 118 12.70 -3.01 14.22
CA GLU A 118 11.51 -3.31 13.43
C GLU A 118 10.63 -2.07 13.27
N TYR A 119 10.58 -1.22 14.30
CA TYR A 119 9.91 0.07 14.24
C TYR A 119 10.56 0.99 13.20
N GLN A 120 11.89 1.11 13.24
CA GLN A 120 12.61 1.92 12.25
C GLN A 120 12.42 1.38 10.82
N ALA A 121 12.46 0.06 10.64
CA ALA A 121 12.22 -0.56 9.34
C ALA A 121 10.79 -0.30 8.83
N LEU A 122 9.80 -0.28 9.72
CA LEU A 122 8.42 0.12 9.38
C LEU A 122 8.33 1.59 8.97
N LEU A 123 8.98 2.51 9.70
CA LEU A 123 9.02 3.92 9.32
C LEU A 123 9.61 4.11 7.92
N ASP A 124 10.72 3.42 7.64
CA ASP A 124 11.41 3.49 6.36
C ASP A 124 10.54 2.93 5.22
N ALA A 125 9.89 1.77 5.42
CA ALA A 125 8.98 1.20 4.44
C ALA A 125 7.79 2.12 4.10
N VAL A 126 7.18 2.76 5.10
CA VAL A 126 6.07 3.71 4.86
C VAL A 126 6.58 4.96 4.11
N ARG A 127 7.77 5.47 4.48
CA ARG A 127 8.37 6.64 3.83
C ARG A 127 8.71 6.36 2.37
N ASP A 128 9.44 5.28 2.11
CA ASP A 128 9.92 4.91 0.78
C ASP A 128 8.75 4.54 -0.13
N GLY A 129 7.77 3.80 0.40
CA GLY A 129 6.54 3.47 -0.32
C GLY A 129 5.73 4.71 -0.71
N THR A 130 5.62 5.69 0.19
CA THR A 130 4.96 6.98 -0.08
C THR A 130 5.68 7.75 -1.20
N GLN A 131 7.01 7.81 -1.14
CA GLN A 131 7.82 8.46 -2.18
C GLN A 131 7.68 7.75 -3.52
N ALA A 132 7.67 6.42 -3.55
CA ALA A 132 7.48 5.65 -4.77
C ALA A 132 6.11 5.93 -5.42
N ILE A 133 5.03 6.03 -4.63
CA ILE A 133 3.70 6.39 -5.14
C ILE A 133 3.70 7.80 -5.72
N HIS A 134 4.34 8.77 -5.06
CA HIS A 134 4.47 10.13 -5.59
C HIS A 134 5.26 10.16 -6.90
N ALA A 135 6.37 9.45 -6.98
CA ALA A 135 7.21 9.38 -8.18
C ALA A 135 6.46 8.75 -9.36
N ALA A 136 5.58 7.78 -9.11
CA ALA A 136 4.78 7.12 -10.14
C ALA A 136 3.75 8.05 -10.82
N MET A 137 3.36 9.15 -10.16
CA MET A 137 2.41 10.13 -10.70
C MET A 137 3.08 11.31 -11.42
N ALA A 138 4.40 11.44 -11.33
CA ALA A 138 5.18 12.48 -11.99
C ALA A 138 5.25 12.27 -13.52
#